data_AF-A0A4R3LY24-F1
#
_entry.id   AF-A0A4R3LY24-F1
#
_cell.length_a   1.000
_cell.length_b   1.000
_cell.length_c   1.000
_cell.angle_alpha   90.00
_cell.angle_beta   90.00
_cell.angle_gamma   90.00
#
_symmetry.space_group_name_H-M   'P 1'
#
loop_
_entity.id
_entity.type
_entity.pdbx_description
1 polymer ?
#
loop_
_entity_poly.entity_id
_entity_poly.type
_entity_poly.pdbx_seq_one_letter_code
_entity_poly.pdbx_strand_id
1 'polypeptide(L)'
;MAMVALSFVLLSILGIAGSWGVAVYEGTLAEEAAGPVSLARRAQIIIWPFAARSGADPKNVHGRRAGKAQIVLIASVMVAVAAASAYTNLTYVRPGKAASAVVAAPSQS
;
A
#
# COMPACT_ATOMS: atom_id res chain seq x y z
N MET A 1 -16.78 14.91 13.79
CA MET A 1 -16.01 13.65 13.70
C MET A 1 -15.40 13.42 12.31
N ALA A 2 -16.13 13.62 11.21
CA ALA A 2 -15.60 13.43 9.85
C ALA A 2 -14.34 14.26 9.53
N MET A 3 -14.32 15.56 9.89
CA MET A 3 -13.15 16.43 9.68
C MET A 3 -11.90 15.94 10.42
N VAL A 4 -12.07 15.48 11.67
CA VAL A 4 -10.97 14.95 12.50
C VAL A 4 -10.40 13.66 11.87
N ALA A 5 -11.27 12.75 11.43
CA ALA A 5 -10.85 11.54 10.74
C ALA A 5 -10.11 11.85 9.43
N LEU A 6 -10.60 12.80 8.64
CA LEU A 6 -9.93 13.23 7.41
C LEU A 6 -8.53 13.79 7.68
N SER A 7 -8.38 14.63 8.72
CA SER A 7 -7.07 15.15 9.12
C SER A 7 -6.10 14.04 9.49
N PHE A 8 -6.52 13.04 10.27
CA PHE A 8 -5.67 11.90 10.60
C PHE A 8 -5.28 11.08 9.37
N VAL A 9 -6.19 10.90 8.41
CA VAL A 9 -5.89 10.21 7.15
C VAL A 9 -4.84 10.98 6.34
N LEU A 10 -5.02 12.29 6.16
CA LEU A 10 -4.07 13.11 5.41
C LEU A 10 -2.68 13.14 6.08
N LEU A 11 -2.63 13.27 7.40
CA LEU A 11 -1.37 13.21 8.15
C LEU A 11 -0.70 11.84 8.01
N SER A 12 -1.47 10.75 8.02
CA SER A 12 -0.95 9.40 7.82
C SER A 12 -0.39 9.22 6.41
N ILE A 13 -1.09 9.72 5.39
CA ILE A 13 -0.61 9.69 3.99
C ILE A 13 0.69 10.48 3.85
N LEU A 14 0.76 11.69 4.42
CA LEU A 14 1.98 12.51 4.41
C LEU A 14 3.14 11.82 5.13
N GLY A 15 2.89 11.22 6.28
CA GLY A 15 3.90 10.47 7.03
C GLY A 15 4.41 9.26 6.24
N ILE A 16 3.52 8.50 5.60
CA ILE A 16 3.89 7.36 4.75
C ILE A 16 4.72 7.85 3.56
N ALA A 17 4.27 8.87 2.83
CA ALA A 17 4.98 9.42 1.68
C ALA A 17 6.37 9.96 2.05
N GLY A 18 6.47 10.70 3.15
CA GLY A 18 7.76 11.20 3.67
C GLY A 18 8.70 10.06 4.04
N SER A 19 8.20 9.05 4.76
CA SER A 19 8.99 7.88 5.15
C SER A 19 9.42 7.02 3.96
N TRP A 20 8.61 6.98 2.88
CA TRP A 20 8.95 6.31 1.64
C TRP A 20 10.08 7.04 0.91
N GLY A 21 9.99 8.37 0.81
CA GLY A 21 11.05 9.19 0.21
C GLY A 21 12.40 9.01 0.90
N VAL A 22 12.41 8.97 2.23
CA VAL A 22 13.62 8.67 3.02
C VAL A 22 14.16 7.27 2.69
N ALA A 23 13.30 6.26 2.63
CA ALA A 23 13.72 4.90 2.31
C ALA A 23 14.31 4.79 0.89
N VAL A 24 13.72 5.49 -0.10
CA VAL A 24 14.26 5.55 -1.47
C VAL A 24 15.62 6.24 -1.47
N TYR A 25 15.75 7.38 -0.80
CA TYR A 25 17.00 8.13 -0.71
C TYR A 25 18.12 7.28 -0.09
N GLU A 26 17.87 6.70 1.09
CA GLU A 26 18.83 5.82 1.77
C GLU A 26 19.15 4.56 0.93
N GLY A 27 18.15 3.97 0.28
CA GLY A 27 18.33 2.83 -0.60
C GLY A 27 19.19 3.15 -1.83
N THR A 28 19.01 4.33 -2.42
CA THR A 28 19.83 4.79 -3.55
C THR A 28 21.27 5.07 -3.13
N LEU A 29 21.48 5.74 -1.99
CA LEU A 29 22.82 5.98 -1.45
C LEU A 29 23.57 4.68 -1.14
N ALA A 30 22.88 3.70 -0.55
CA ALA A 30 23.48 2.40 -0.23
C ALA A 30 23.92 1.64 -1.49
N GLU A 31 23.16 1.75 -2.59
CA GLU A 31 23.48 1.09 -3.85
C GLU A 31 24.59 1.81 -4.62
N GLU A 32 24.58 3.15 -4.63
CA GLU A 32 25.67 3.94 -5.21
C GLU A 32 27.00 3.71 -4.49
N ALA A 33 26.97 3.52 -3.16
CA ALA A 33 28.15 3.16 -2.38
C ALA A 33 28.72 1.78 -2.73
N ALA A 34 27.89 0.87 -3.26
CA ALA A 34 28.30 -0.48 -3.66
C ALA A 34 28.82 -0.56 -5.10
N GLY A 35 28.69 0.51 -5.89
CA GLY A 35 29.20 0.61 -7.25
C GLY A 35 28.19 1.19 -8.25
N PRO A 36 28.46 1.04 -9.57
CA PRO A 36 27.60 1.59 -10.61
C PRO A 36 26.19 0.98 -10.56
N VAL A 37 25.18 1.84 -10.40
CA VAL A 37 23.77 1.44 -10.32
C VAL A 37 23.11 1.56 -11.69
N SER A 38 22.59 0.46 -12.22
CA SER A 38 21.85 0.47 -13.48
C SER A 38 20.50 1.21 -13.35
N LEU A 39 19.99 1.71 -14.47
CA LEU A 39 18.71 2.45 -14.50
C LEU A 39 17.53 1.57 -14.04
N ALA A 40 17.54 0.29 -14.43
CA ALA A 40 16.58 -0.70 -13.95
C ALA A 40 16.66 -0.91 -12.42
N ARG A 41 17.88 -0.89 -11.85
CA ARG A 41 18.08 -1.02 -10.41
C ARG A 41 17.58 0.22 -9.65
N ARG A 42 17.81 1.43 -10.18
CA ARG A 42 17.22 2.66 -9.61
C ARG A 42 15.70 2.62 -9.61
N ALA A 43 15.09 2.21 -10.72
CA ALA A 43 13.63 2.06 -10.80
C ALA A 43 13.11 1.06 -9.76
N GLN A 44 13.81 -0.06 -9.57
CA GLN A 44 13.47 -1.04 -8.55
C GLN A 44 13.53 -0.47 -7.12
N ILE A 45 14.52 0.38 -6.81
CA ILE A 45 14.63 1.02 -5.49
C ILE A 45 13.52 2.07 -5.29
N ILE A 46 13.10 2.78 -6.33
CA ILE A 46 11.98 3.74 -6.24
C ILE A 46 10.66 3.00 -5.93
N ILE A 47 10.42 1.88 -6.62
CA ILE A 47 9.21 1.05 -6.45
C ILE A 47 9.27 0.23 -5.16
N TRP A 48 10.46 -0.18 -4.75
CA TRP A 48 10.68 -1.05 -3.61
C TRP A 48 12.03 -0.72 -2.94
N PRO A 49 12.09 0.33 -2.12
CA PRO A 49 13.35 0.81 -1.52
C PRO A 49 14.04 -0.23 -0.65
N PHE A 50 13.28 -1.18 -0.11
CA PHE A 50 13.78 -2.29 0.70
C PHE A 50 14.53 -3.37 -0.10
N ALA A 51 14.54 -3.31 -1.43
CA ALA A 51 15.33 -4.22 -2.28
C ALA A 51 16.79 -3.78 -2.41
N ALA A 52 17.15 -2.57 -1.97
CA ALA A 52 18.53 -2.12 -1.96
C ALA A 52 19.41 -3.18 -1.30
N ARG A 53 20.53 -3.51 -1.96
CA ARG A 53 21.56 -4.41 -1.45
C ARG A 53 22.10 -3.76 -0.20
N SER A 54 21.49 -4.09 0.93
CA SER A 54 22.13 -4.00 2.22
C SER A 54 23.30 -4.97 2.17
N GLY A 55 24.43 -4.53 1.60
CA GLY A 55 25.72 -5.03 2.03
C GLY A 55 25.70 -5.02 3.55
N ALA A 56 26.28 -6.03 4.18
CA ALA A 56 26.29 -6.24 5.62
C ALA A 56 27.07 -5.15 6.37
N ASP A 57 26.76 -3.88 6.12
CA ASP A 57 27.34 -2.74 6.80
C ASP A 57 26.70 -2.67 8.19
N PRO A 58 27.47 -2.94 9.26
CA PRO A 58 26.98 -2.86 10.63
C PRO A 58 26.51 -1.44 11.01
N LYS A 59 26.83 -0.40 10.21
CA LYS A 59 26.33 0.96 10.42
C LYS A 59 24.87 1.18 9.98
N ASN A 60 24.30 0.28 9.18
CA ASN A 60 22.97 0.46 8.56
C ASN A 60 21.84 -0.36 9.22
N VAL A 61 22.02 -0.73 10.50
CA VAL A 61 21.07 -1.54 11.29
C VAL A 61 19.74 -0.82 11.53
N HIS A 62 19.76 0.51 11.63
CA HIS A 62 18.55 1.32 11.85
C HIS A 62 17.64 1.33 10.61
N GLY A 63 18.19 1.59 9.41
CA GLY A 63 17.44 1.56 8.15
C GLY A 63 16.79 0.21 7.87
N ARG A 64 17.47 -0.91 8.21
CA ARG A 64 16.88 -2.25 8.13
C ARG A 64 15.71 -2.48 9.10
N ARG A 65 15.77 -1.93 10.32
CA ARG A 65 14.68 -2.04 11.30
C ARG A 65 13.49 -1.16 10.90
N ALA A 66 13.76 0.05 10.44
CA ALA A 66 12.74 0.97 9.92
C ALA A 66 12.03 0.38 8.70
N GLY A 67 12.78 -0.23 7.76
CA GLY A 67 12.19 -0.89 6.61
C GLY A 67 11.33 -2.11 6.96
N LYS A 68 11.75 -2.92 7.93
CA LYS A 68 10.91 -4.00 8.47
C LYS A 68 9.63 -3.47 9.11
N ALA A 69 9.73 -2.40 9.90
CA ALA A 69 8.57 -1.76 10.52
C ALA A 69 7.59 -1.19 9.48
N GLN A 70 8.09 -0.58 8.40
CA GLN A 70 7.25 -0.11 7.29
C GLN A 70 6.58 -1.27 6.53
N ILE A 71 7.28 -2.38 6.30
CA ILE A 71 6.67 -3.58 5.68
C ILE A 71 5.54 -4.12 6.56
N VAL A 72 5.76 -4.21 7.87
CA VAL A 72 4.72 -4.63 8.84
C VAL A 72 3.55 -3.64 8.84
N LEU A 73 3.81 -2.34 8.75
CA LEU A 73 2.77 -1.31 8.67
C LEU A 73 1.93 -1.48 7.40
N ILE A 74 2.57 -1.64 6.23
CA ILE A 74 1.88 -1.84 4.95
C ILE A 74 1.03 -3.11 4.98
N ALA A 75 1.58 -4.22 5.47
CA ALA A 75 0.83 -5.46 5.65
C ALA A 75 -0.39 -5.27 6.56
N SER A 76 -0.21 -4.55 7.67
CA SER A 76 -1.30 -4.25 8.61
C SER A 76 -2.40 -3.39 7.97
N VAL A 77 -2.03 -2.39 7.18
CA VAL A 77 -2.98 -1.54 6.43
C VAL A 77 -3.75 -2.38 5.41
N MET A 78 -3.07 -3.25 4.66
CA MET A 78 -3.73 -4.13 3.69
C MET A 78 -4.75 -5.06 4.36
N VAL A 79 -4.41 -5.64 5.51
CA VAL A 79 -5.33 -6.45 6.32
C VAL A 79 -6.51 -5.63 6.81
N ALA A 80 -6.28 -4.41 7.31
CA ALA A 80 -7.35 -3.53 7.75
C ALA A 80 -8.31 -3.15 6.61
N VAL A 81 -7.78 -2.83 5.42
CA VAL A 81 -8.58 -2.55 4.21
C VAL A 81 -9.37 -3.77 3.78
N ALA A 82 -8.77 -4.96 3.80
CA ALA A 82 -9.47 -6.21 3.47
C ALA A 82 -10.60 -6.51 4.47
N ALA A 83 -10.36 -6.33 5.77
CA ALA A 83 -11.37 -6.51 6.81
C ALA A 83 -12.52 -5.49 6.67
N ALA A 84 -12.20 -4.22 6.42
CA ALA A 84 -13.20 -3.18 6.17
C ALA A 84 -14.02 -3.46 4.90
N SER A 85 -13.38 -3.97 3.85
CA SER A 85 -14.05 -4.35 2.59
C SER A 85 -14.97 -5.56 2.79
N ALA A 86 -14.51 -6.57 3.55
CA ALA A 86 -15.33 -7.73 3.89
C ALA A 86 -16.54 -7.33 4.76
N TYR A 87 -16.31 -6.50 5.79
CA TYR A 87 -17.37 -5.99 6.65
C TYR A 87 -18.40 -5.18 5.87
N THR A 88 -17.97 -4.24 5.02
CA THR A 88 -18.88 -3.45 4.18
C THR A 88 -19.66 -4.33 3.22
N ASN A 89 -19.04 -5.32 2.57
CA ASN A 89 -19.76 -6.26 1.70
C ASN A 89 -20.81 -7.09 2.46
N LEU A 90 -20.49 -7.56 3.68
CA LEU A 90 -21.40 -8.36 4.50
C LEU A 90 -22.55 -7.55 5.12
N THR A 91 -22.34 -6.26 5.39
CA THR A 91 -23.33 -5.39 6.05
C THR A 91 -24.07 -4.46 5.09
N TYR A 92 -23.66 -4.39 3.83
CA TYR A 92 -24.36 -3.63 2.81
C TYR A 92 -25.69 -4.31 2.45
N VAL A 93 -26.78 -3.82 3.03
CA VAL A 93 -28.13 -4.17 2.61
C VAL A 93 -28.36 -3.57 1.23
N ARG A 94 -28.34 -4.41 0.18
CA ARG A 94 -28.65 -3.98 -1.18
C ARG A 94 -30.07 -3.40 -1.20
N PRO A 95 -30.29 -2.10 -1.46
CA PRO A 95 -31.64 -1.56 -1.54
C PRO A 95 -32.38 -2.32 -2.63
N GLY A 96 -33.50 -2.94 -2.24
CA GLY A 96 -34.24 -3.87 -3.06
C GLY A 96 -34.65 -3.27 -4.40
N LYS A 97 -34.05 -3.76 -5.47
CA LYS A 97 -34.78 -4.09 -6.69
C LYS A 97 -34.44 -5.54 -7.00
N ALA A 98 -35.27 -6.45 -6.51
CA ALA A 98 -35.44 -7.71 -7.21
C ALA A 98 -35.74 -7.34 -8.65
N ALA A 99 -34.88 -7.74 -9.58
CA ALA A 99 -35.27 -7.76 -10.97
C ALA A 99 -36.44 -8.73 -11.04
N SER A 100 -37.68 -8.23 -11.07
CA SER A 100 -38.81 -9.00 -11.57
C SER A 100 -38.46 -9.35 -13.01
N ALA A 101 -37.85 -10.51 -13.20
CA ALA A 101 -37.84 -11.18 -14.48
C ALA A 101 -39.30 -11.58 -14.75
N VAL A 102 -40.10 -10.61 -15.21
CA VAL A 102 -41.33 -10.91 -15.93
C VAL A 102 -40.85 -11.49 -17.24
N VAL A 103 -40.68 -12.82 -17.25
CA VAL A 103 -40.53 -13.58 -18.48
C VAL A 103 -41.87 -13.46 -19.19
N ALA A 104 -41.98 -12.49 -20.10
CA ALA A 104 -43.09 -12.44 -21.05
C ALA A 104 -42.94 -13.69 -21.92
N ALA A 105 -43.85 -14.66 -21.74
CA ALA A 105 -43.95 -15.80 -22.64
C ALA A 105 -44.24 -15.28 -24.07
N PRO A 106 -43.59 -15.81 -25.11
CA PRO A 106 -43.82 -15.36 -26.47
C PRO A 106 -45.28 -15.65 -26.86
N SER A 107 -45.99 -14.63 -27.33
CA SER A 107 -47.32 -14.76 -27.91
C SER A 107 -47.21 -15.55 -29.22
N GLN A 108 -47.81 -16.74 -29.26
CA GLN A 108 -48.06 -17.45 -30.51
C GLN A 108 -49.32 -16.88 -31.15
N SER A 109 -49.15 -16.19 -32.27
CA SER A 109 -50.20 -15.92 -33.26
C SER A 109 -49.64 -16.16 -34.64
#